data_AF-A0A1N6IPD9-F1
#
_entry.id   AF-A0A1N6IPD9-F1
#
_cell.length_a   1.000
_cell.length_b   1.000
_cell.length_c   1.000
_cell.angle_alpha   90.00
_cell.angle_beta   90.00
_cell.angle_gamma   90.00
#
_symmetry.space_group_name_H-M   'P 1'
#
loop_
_entity.id
_entity.type
_entity.pdbx_description
1 polymer ?
#
loop_
_entity_poly.entity_id
_entity_poly.type
_entity_poly.pdbx_seq_one_letter_code
_entity_poly.pdbx_strand_id
1 'polypeptide(L)'
;MVGGCREPKAEPHISMFTRWLVFHVASGQSFFAGAASLIVAVVLSALTTRRPLRIVRNALVFLGGTLVFLSATPLLPWLTLLLVAVSLLWLGGEAARGRLSARLVLGLRGAVVTLWGAALLVECPYHRAPTVPPLGRPILGIIGDSVTAGTNQATVKTWPGLLADRHDVVVHDHSQAGANVASALRQANAVSADERLVLLEIGGNDILGDTTPAKFEAGLAILLATVRQPGRVLVMLELPLPPTYNAYGRIQRLLARRYNVLLVPKRVLLGVLQQQGLTVDSIHLSQVGHQHMANAIWAVLQGAYSN
;
A
#
# COMPACT_ATOMS: atom_id res chain seq x y z
N MET A 1 -42.22 23.77 -12.84
CA MET A 1 -41.66 22.44 -12.51
C MET A 1 -40.43 22.66 -11.65
N VAL A 2 -40.56 22.50 -10.34
CA VAL A 2 -39.47 22.67 -9.37
C VAL A 2 -38.73 21.35 -9.27
N GLY A 3 -37.46 21.34 -9.69
CA GLY A 3 -36.59 20.17 -9.60
C GLY A 3 -36.30 19.84 -8.14
N GLY A 4 -36.70 18.63 -7.72
CA GLY A 4 -36.46 18.13 -6.38
C GLY A 4 -34.97 18.03 -6.07
N CYS A 5 -34.55 18.73 -5.01
CA CYS A 5 -33.29 18.49 -4.33
C CYS A 5 -33.30 17.03 -3.83
N ARG A 6 -32.50 16.15 -4.43
CA ARG A 6 -32.27 14.81 -3.88
C ARG A 6 -31.46 14.98 -2.61
N GLU A 7 -32.04 14.64 -1.46
CA GLU A 7 -31.30 14.46 -0.22
C GLU A 7 -30.11 13.52 -0.46
N PRO A 8 -28.92 13.81 0.11
CA PRO A 8 -27.80 12.88 0.04
C PRO A 8 -28.23 11.58 0.72
N LYS A 9 -28.20 10.48 -0.03
CA LYS A 9 -28.41 9.14 0.53
C LYS A 9 -27.44 8.96 1.69
N ALA A 10 -27.96 8.73 2.88
CA ALA A 10 -27.17 8.37 4.05
C ALA A 10 -26.26 7.18 3.68
N GLU A 11 -24.95 7.36 3.75
CA GLU A 11 -24.01 6.26 3.57
C GLU A 11 -24.34 5.17 4.60
N PRO A 12 -24.34 3.88 4.20
CA PRO A 12 -24.54 2.80 5.15
C PRO A 12 -23.51 2.92 6.28
N HIS A 13 -23.97 2.84 7.52
CA HIS A 13 -23.11 2.92 8.70
C HIS A 13 -22.17 1.70 8.73
N ILE A 14 -21.01 1.80 8.09
CA ILE A 14 -19.97 0.77 8.13
C ILE A 14 -19.41 0.72 9.54
N SER A 15 -19.51 -0.44 10.20
CA SER A 15 -19.02 -0.63 11.56
C SER A 15 -17.52 -0.33 11.69
N MET A 16 -17.09 0.10 12.88
CA MET A 16 -15.67 0.32 13.19
C MET A 16 -14.84 -0.94 12.93
N PHE A 17 -15.39 -2.12 13.21
CA PHE A 17 -14.75 -3.41 12.94
C PHE A 17 -14.54 -3.64 11.44
N THR A 18 -15.54 -3.36 10.61
CA THR A 18 -15.44 -3.51 9.15
C THR A 18 -14.36 -2.59 8.58
N ARG A 19 -14.31 -1.32 9.01
CA ARG A 19 -13.27 -0.36 8.58
C ARG A 19 -11.87 -0.82 9.02
N TRP A 20 -11.75 -1.28 10.26
CA TRP A 20 -10.49 -1.84 10.75
C TRP A 20 -10.05 -3.06 9.93
N LEU A 21 -10.98 -3.94 9.57
CA LEU A 21 -10.69 -5.12 8.75
C LEU A 21 -10.24 -4.73 7.34
N VAL A 22 -10.94 -3.79 6.69
CA VAL A 22 -10.54 -3.26 5.38
C VAL A 22 -9.15 -2.64 5.46
N PHE A 23 -8.90 -1.79 6.46
CA PHE A 23 -7.58 -1.20 6.68
C PHE A 23 -6.51 -2.29 6.89
N HIS A 24 -6.77 -3.29 7.74
CA HIS A 24 -5.82 -4.34 8.05
C HIS A 24 -5.44 -5.17 6.80
N VAL A 25 -6.40 -5.44 5.92
CA VAL A 25 -6.19 -6.18 4.67
C VAL A 25 -5.53 -5.32 3.60
N ALA A 26 -6.12 -4.16 3.30
CA ALA A 26 -5.67 -3.28 2.22
C ALA A 26 -4.36 -2.55 2.54
N SER A 27 -3.95 -2.45 3.81
CA SER A 27 -2.63 -1.94 4.20
C SER A 27 -1.52 -2.99 4.04
N GLY A 28 -1.86 -4.27 3.88
CA GLY A 28 -0.92 -5.39 3.91
C GLY A 28 -0.58 -5.89 5.33
N GLN A 29 -1.12 -5.28 6.40
CA GLN A 29 -0.86 -5.73 7.78
C GLN A 29 -1.33 -7.17 8.04
N SER A 30 -2.39 -7.61 7.36
CA SER A 30 -2.89 -8.99 7.46
C SER A 30 -1.88 -10.04 7.05
N PHE A 31 -0.89 -9.69 6.21
CA PHE A 31 0.20 -10.60 5.86
C PHE A 31 1.04 -10.98 7.09
N PHE A 32 1.38 -10.02 7.95
CA PHE A 32 2.16 -10.26 9.16
C PHE A 32 1.37 -11.11 10.16
N ALA A 33 0.09 -10.80 10.35
CA ALA A 33 -0.80 -11.59 11.21
C ALA A 33 -0.96 -13.04 10.68
N GLY A 34 -1.08 -13.20 9.36
CA GLY A 34 -1.21 -14.50 8.72
C GLY A 34 0.07 -15.35 8.80
N ALA A 35 1.22 -14.74 8.50
CA ALA A 35 2.53 -15.39 8.63
C ALA A 35 2.83 -15.79 10.08
N ALA A 36 2.53 -14.90 11.05
CA ALA A 36 2.69 -15.20 12.47
C ALA A 36 1.79 -16.38 12.89
N SER A 37 0.55 -16.41 12.42
CA SER A 37 -0.37 -17.53 12.68
C SER A 37 0.17 -18.87 12.16
N LEU A 38 0.78 -18.87 10.97
CA LEU A 38 1.41 -20.06 10.38
C LEU A 38 2.65 -20.51 11.16
N ILE A 39 3.51 -19.58 11.57
CA ILE A 39 4.69 -19.87 12.40
C ILE A 39 4.26 -20.46 13.75
N VAL A 40 3.27 -19.86 14.40
CA VAL A 40 2.72 -20.38 15.68
C VAL A 40 2.11 -21.76 15.49
N ALA A 41 1.39 -22.01 14.39
CA ALA A 41 0.85 -23.33 14.08
C ALA A 41 1.96 -24.39 13.95
N VAL A 42 3.10 -24.05 13.36
CA VAL A 42 4.28 -24.91 13.28
C VAL A 42 4.85 -25.22 14.67
N VAL A 43 5.00 -24.20 15.50
CA VAL A 43 5.51 -24.36 16.87
C VAL A 43 4.57 -25.25 17.70
N LEU A 44 3.24 -25.03 17.60
CA LEU A 44 2.25 -25.86 18.29
C LEU A 44 2.32 -27.34 17.88
N SER A 45 2.52 -27.62 16.58
CA SER A 45 2.75 -28.98 16.07
C SER A 45 3.99 -29.64 16.70
N ALA A 46 5.02 -28.85 17.05
CA ALA A 46 6.24 -29.37 17.65
C ALA A 46 6.09 -29.71 19.14
N LEU A 47 5.22 -28.99 19.85
CA LEU A 47 5.08 -29.12 21.29
C LEU A 47 4.15 -30.26 21.72
N THR A 48 3.12 -30.60 20.94
CA THR A 48 2.20 -31.68 21.34
C THR A 48 1.36 -32.24 20.18
N THR A 49 0.87 -33.47 20.36
CA THR A 49 -0.04 -34.16 19.43
C THR A 49 -1.48 -34.27 19.96
N ARG A 50 -1.79 -33.62 21.09
CA ARG A 50 -3.12 -33.66 21.73
C ARG A 50 -4.21 -33.14 20.79
N ARG A 51 -5.38 -33.82 20.78
CA ARG A 51 -6.54 -33.49 19.94
C ARG A 51 -6.95 -31.99 19.97
N PRO A 52 -7.13 -31.33 21.13
CA PRO A 52 -7.53 -29.92 21.14
C PRO A 52 -6.50 -29.00 20.48
N LEU A 53 -5.20 -29.22 20.70
CA LEU A 53 -4.15 -28.40 20.09
C LEU A 53 -4.04 -28.62 18.57
N ARG A 54 -4.38 -29.80 18.06
CA ARG A 54 -4.49 -30.04 16.62
C ARG A 54 -5.63 -29.24 15.98
N ILE A 55 -6.75 -29.06 16.68
CA ILE A 55 -7.87 -28.22 16.23
C ILE A 55 -7.40 -26.76 16.16
N VAL A 56 -6.78 -26.26 17.24
CA VAL A 56 -6.23 -24.90 17.29
C VAL A 56 -5.22 -24.66 16.17
N ARG A 57 -4.27 -25.58 15.96
CA ARG A 57 -3.31 -25.51 14.86
C ARG A 57 -4.00 -25.40 13.50
N ASN A 58 -4.96 -26.27 13.22
CA ASN A 58 -5.66 -26.26 11.93
C ASN A 58 -6.44 -24.96 11.73
N ALA A 59 -7.05 -24.43 12.80
CA ALA A 59 -7.70 -23.12 12.77
C ALA A 59 -6.70 -22.00 12.46
N LEU A 60 -5.51 -22.02 13.07
CA LEU A 60 -4.43 -21.06 12.79
C LEU A 60 -3.90 -21.16 11.35
N VAL A 61 -3.78 -22.37 10.80
CA VAL A 61 -3.38 -22.57 9.39
C VAL A 61 -4.43 -21.99 8.45
N PHE A 62 -5.72 -22.26 8.70
CA PHE A 62 -6.81 -21.74 7.90
C PHE A 62 -6.91 -20.21 7.97
N LEU A 63 -6.88 -19.66 9.19
CA LEU A 63 -6.88 -18.22 9.43
C LEU A 63 -5.67 -17.56 8.79
N GLY A 64 -4.48 -18.12 9.00
CA GLY A 64 -3.22 -17.60 8.48
C GLY A 64 -3.18 -17.59 6.95
N GLY A 65 -3.57 -18.71 6.32
CA GLY A 65 -3.70 -18.80 4.86
C GLY A 65 -4.70 -17.80 4.30
N THR A 66 -5.86 -17.62 4.95
CA THR A 66 -6.88 -16.64 4.54
C THR A 66 -6.35 -15.21 4.64
N LEU A 67 -5.70 -14.84 5.76
CA LEU A 67 -5.16 -13.50 5.97
C LEU A 67 -4.05 -13.15 4.97
N VAL A 68 -3.18 -14.11 4.64
CA VAL A 68 -2.15 -13.95 3.60
C VAL A 68 -2.80 -13.80 2.22
N PHE A 69 -3.74 -14.69 1.88
CA PHE A 69 -4.38 -14.69 0.57
C PHE A 69 -5.12 -13.38 0.29
N LEU A 70 -5.85 -12.88 1.29
CA LEU A 70 -6.56 -11.62 1.19
C LEU A 70 -5.64 -10.41 1.27
N SER A 71 -4.42 -10.56 1.81
CA SER A 71 -3.51 -9.43 1.99
C SER A 71 -3.21 -8.74 0.66
N ALA A 72 -3.24 -7.41 0.68
CA ALA A 72 -2.80 -6.56 -0.42
C ALA A 72 -1.26 -6.52 -0.55
N THR A 73 -0.59 -7.64 -0.28
CA THR A 73 0.88 -7.74 -0.22
C THR A 73 1.41 -8.19 -1.58
N PRO A 74 2.13 -7.33 -2.31
CA PRO A 74 2.58 -7.62 -3.66
C PRO A 74 3.85 -8.50 -3.64
N LEU A 75 3.73 -9.71 -3.09
CA LEU A 75 4.80 -10.71 -3.15
C LEU A 75 5.02 -11.21 -4.59
N LEU A 76 6.26 -11.63 -4.86
CA LEU A 76 6.64 -12.27 -6.11
C LEU A 76 5.88 -13.60 -6.26
N PRO A 77 5.30 -13.91 -7.44
CA PRO A 77 4.48 -15.12 -7.62
C PRO A 77 5.19 -16.42 -7.24
N TRP A 78 6.47 -16.56 -7.59
CA TRP A 78 7.25 -17.75 -7.26
C TRP A 78 7.46 -17.91 -5.74
N LEU A 79 7.63 -16.80 -5.02
CA LEU A 79 7.81 -16.82 -3.57
C LEU A 79 6.50 -17.24 -2.89
N THR A 80 5.37 -16.73 -3.37
CA THR A 80 4.05 -17.16 -2.89
C THR A 80 3.83 -18.65 -3.12
N LEU A 81 4.15 -19.17 -4.32
CA LEU A 81 4.04 -20.60 -4.61
C LEU A 81 4.94 -21.44 -3.70
N LEU A 82 6.17 -21.00 -3.46
CA LEU A 82 7.10 -21.67 -2.55
C LEU A 82 6.56 -21.72 -1.11
N LEU A 83 6.06 -20.59 -0.59
CA LEU A 83 5.48 -20.49 0.76
C LEU A 83 4.26 -21.38 0.93
N VAL A 84 3.39 -21.44 -0.08
CA VAL A 84 2.22 -22.33 -0.07
C VAL A 84 2.66 -23.79 -0.14
N ALA A 85 3.56 -24.15 -1.06
CA ALA A 85 4.04 -25.51 -1.24
C ALA A 85 4.70 -26.06 0.03
N VAL A 86 5.61 -25.31 0.65
CA VAL A 86 6.27 -25.75 1.90
C VAL A 86 5.28 -25.92 3.05
N SER A 87 4.28 -25.05 3.14
CA SER A 87 3.24 -25.12 4.17
C SER A 87 2.33 -26.34 3.98
N LEU A 88 1.97 -26.67 2.73
CA LEU A 88 1.18 -27.87 2.41
C LEU A 88 1.96 -29.16 2.63
N LEU A 89 3.25 -29.19 2.24
CA LEU A 89 4.13 -30.34 2.49
C LEU A 89 4.28 -30.60 3.98
N TRP A 90 4.50 -29.55 4.78
CA TRP A 90 4.52 -29.65 6.23
C TRP A 90 3.20 -30.20 6.78
N LEU A 91 2.05 -29.65 6.37
CA LEU A 91 0.74 -30.08 6.85
C LEU A 91 0.45 -31.56 6.50
N GLY A 92 0.82 -31.99 5.30
CA GLY A 92 0.76 -33.39 4.87
C GLY A 92 1.67 -34.29 5.71
N GLY A 93 2.88 -33.80 6.02
CA GLY A 93 3.82 -34.40 6.97
C GLY A 93 3.18 -34.72 8.32
N GLU A 94 2.53 -33.72 8.92
CA GLU A 94 1.80 -33.87 10.19
C GLU A 94 0.59 -34.81 10.09
N ALA A 95 -0.09 -34.83 8.93
CA ALA A 95 -1.27 -35.66 8.70
C ALA A 95 -0.92 -37.14 8.48
N ALA A 96 0.31 -37.45 8.08
CA ALA A 96 0.76 -38.81 7.76
C ALA A 96 0.91 -39.75 8.97
N ARG A 97 0.70 -39.26 10.21
CA ARG A 97 0.67 -40.04 11.47
C ARG A 97 1.82 -41.06 11.61
N GLY A 98 3.05 -40.66 11.30
CA GLY A 98 4.23 -41.51 11.45
C GLY A 98 4.61 -42.34 10.22
N ARG A 99 3.86 -42.25 9.11
CA ARG A 99 4.28 -42.84 7.81
C ARG A 99 5.50 -42.15 7.19
N LEU A 100 5.81 -40.93 7.64
CA LEU A 100 6.97 -40.16 7.20
C LEU A 100 8.00 -40.06 8.33
N SER A 101 9.28 -39.96 7.95
CA SER A 101 10.40 -39.82 8.88
C SER A 101 10.23 -38.58 9.77
N ALA A 102 10.48 -38.73 11.08
CA ALA A 102 10.46 -37.61 12.03
C ALA A 102 11.47 -36.51 11.66
N ARG A 103 12.63 -36.88 11.09
CA ARG A 103 13.64 -35.92 10.60
C ARG A 103 13.11 -35.09 9.44
N LEU A 104 12.35 -35.71 8.53
CA LEU A 104 11.73 -35.02 7.41
C LEU A 104 10.67 -34.01 7.90
N VAL A 105 9.79 -34.41 8.82
CA VAL A 105 8.77 -33.50 9.37
C VAL A 105 9.43 -32.35 10.13
N LEU A 106 10.48 -32.61 10.90
CA LEU A 106 11.26 -31.56 11.58
C LEU A 106 11.90 -30.59 10.57
N GLY A 107 12.48 -31.11 9.48
CA GLY A 107 13.03 -30.30 8.40
C GLY A 107 11.96 -29.41 7.74
N LEU A 108 10.77 -29.95 7.47
CA LEU A 108 9.65 -29.19 6.92
C LEU A 108 9.19 -28.07 7.86
N ARG A 109 9.10 -28.32 9.17
CA ARG A 109 8.81 -27.28 10.17
C ARG A 109 9.85 -26.15 10.12
N GLY A 110 11.13 -26.51 10.12
CA GLY A 110 12.23 -25.54 10.01
C GLY A 110 12.16 -24.72 8.72
N ALA A 111 11.84 -25.37 7.59
CA ALA A 111 11.67 -24.69 6.31
C ALA A 111 10.50 -23.70 6.32
N VAL A 112 9.34 -24.08 6.90
CA VAL A 112 8.19 -23.16 7.02
C VAL A 112 8.57 -21.94 7.87
N VAL A 113 9.15 -22.13 9.06
CA VAL A 113 9.56 -21.00 9.93
C VAL A 113 10.57 -20.09 9.23
N THR A 114 11.58 -20.67 8.57
CA THR A 114 12.63 -19.91 7.89
C THR A 114 12.08 -19.12 6.71
N LEU A 115 11.27 -19.74 5.84
CA LEU A 115 10.75 -19.09 4.64
C LEU A 115 9.71 -18.02 4.97
N TRP A 116 8.82 -18.27 5.93
CA TRP A 116 7.90 -17.23 6.40
C TRP A 116 8.62 -16.10 7.13
N GLY A 117 9.64 -16.41 7.94
CA GLY A 117 10.49 -15.40 8.57
C GLY A 117 11.19 -14.52 7.54
N ALA A 118 11.77 -15.13 6.50
CA ALA A 118 12.39 -14.39 5.39
C ALA A 118 11.36 -13.52 4.64
N ALA A 119 10.16 -14.05 4.38
CA ALA A 119 9.10 -13.28 3.72
C ALA A 119 8.66 -12.05 4.56
N LEU A 120 8.59 -12.18 5.89
CA LEU A 120 8.33 -11.06 6.79
C LEU A 120 9.44 -10.00 6.73
N LEU A 121 10.70 -10.42 6.68
CA LEU A 121 11.84 -9.52 6.55
C LEU A 121 11.86 -8.78 5.21
N VAL A 122 11.49 -9.46 4.12
CA VAL A 122 11.37 -8.85 2.79
C VAL A 122 10.25 -7.82 2.73
N GLU A 123 9.13 -8.07 3.42
CA GLU A 123 7.98 -7.16 3.41
C GLU A 123 8.15 -5.96 4.36
N CYS A 124 8.88 -6.13 5.47
CA CYS A 124 9.01 -5.13 6.53
C CYS A 124 9.38 -3.71 6.06
N PRO A 125 10.35 -3.51 5.14
CA PRO A 125 10.72 -2.17 4.66
C PRO A 125 9.56 -1.40 4.03
N TYR A 126 8.63 -2.09 3.34
CA TYR A 126 7.48 -1.45 2.68
C TYR A 126 6.40 -0.97 3.66
N HIS A 127 6.53 -1.33 4.93
CA HIS A 127 5.68 -0.84 6.01
C HIS A 127 6.37 0.21 6.87
N ARG A 128 7.55 0.72 6.47
CA ARG A 128 8.22 1.83 7.14
C ARG A 128 8.18 3.05 6.24
N ALA A 129 7.88 4.22 6.82
CA ALA A 129 7.95 5.46 6.06
C ALA A 129 9.41 5.70 5.63
N PRO A 130 9.67 6.13 4.39
CA PRO A 130 11.01 6.42 3.95
C PRO A 130 11.54 7.67 4.65
N THR A 131 12.86 7.73 4.84
CA THR A 131 13.53 8.97 5.26
C THR A 131 13.88 9.76 4.02
N VAL A 132 13.35 10.98 3.90
CA VAL A 132 13.68 11.89 2.81
C VAL A 132 14.95 12.66 3.20
N PRO A 133 16.01 12.67 2.36
CA PRO A 133 17.25 13.37 2.69
C PRO A 133 17.01 14.89 2.74
N PRO A 134 17.80 15.64 3.53
CA PRO A 134 17.70 17.10 3.59
C PRO A 134 18.03 17.73 2.24
N LEU A 135 17.20 18.67 1.82
CA LEU A 135 17.32 19.45 0.59
C LEU A 135 17.32 20.97 0.87
N GLY A 136 17.34 21.37 2.15
CA GLY A 136 17.23 22.77 2.58
C GLY A 136 15.81 23.28 2.48
N ARG A 137 15.49 24.03 1.42
CA ARG A 137 14.13 24.51 1.12
C ARG A 137 13.77 24.19 -0.33
N PRO A 138 13.57 22.91 -0.68
CA PRO A 138 13.22 22.53 -2.05
C PRO A 138 11.84 23.06 -2.42
N ILE A 139 11.61 23.30 -3.71
CA ILE A 139 10.26 23.41 -4.27
C ILE A 139 9.68 22.00 -4.39
N LEU A 140 8.47 21.81 -3.86
CA LEU A 140 7.73 20.55 -3.96
C LEU A 140 6.85 20.55 -5.20
N GLY A 141 7.21 19.76 -6.21
CA GLY A 141 6.33 19.42 -7.32
C GLY A 141 5.42 18.24 -6.96
N ILE A 142 4.14 18.29 -7.34
CA ILE A 142 3.21 17.19 -7.09
C ILE A 142 2.56 16.75 -8.39
N ILE A 143 2.71 15.47 -8.71
CA ILE A 143 1.98 14.79 -9.78
C ILE A 143 0.88 13.98 -9.10
N GLY A 144 -0.37 14.24 -9.45
CA GLY A 144 -1.53 13.77 -8.69
C GLY A 144 -2.77 13.52 -9.54
N ASP A 145 -3.72 12.78 -8.98
CA ASP A 145 -5.07 12.63 -9.53
C ASP A 145 -6.11 13.45 -8.77
N SER A 146 -7.37 12.99 -8.71
CA SER A 146 -8.46 13.69 -8.01
C SER A 146 -8.30 13.72 -6.49
N VAL A 147 -7.55 12.80 -5.88
CA VAL A 147 -7.25 12.84 -4.44
C VAL A 147 -6.40 14.08 -4.12
N THR A 148 -5.54 14.48 -5.05
CA THR A 148 -4.68 15.66 -4.94
C THR A 148 -5.35 16.93 -5.44
N ALA A 149 -5.92 16.90 -6.66
CA ALA A 149 -6.56 18.05 -7.29
C ALA A 149 -7.80 18.54 -6.54
N GLY A 150 -8.35 17.71 -5.64
CA GLY A 150 -9.63 17.94 -5.01
C GLY A 150 -10.80 17.68 -5.97
N THR A 151 -12.00 17.76 -5.43
CA THR A 151 -13.21 17.72 -6.26
C THR A 151 -13.57 19.14 -6.70
N ASN A 152 -14.29 19.29 -7.82
CA ASN A 152 -14.76 20.58 -8.37
C ASN A 152 -15.73 21.35 -7.44
N GLN A 153 -15.79 21.03 -6.16
CA GLN A 153 -16.46 21.84 -5.15
C GLN A 153 -15.60 23.08 -4.89
N ALA A 154 -16.04 24.22 -5.43
CA ALA A 154 -15.33 25.51 -5.44
C ALA A 154 -14.90 26.07 -4.05
N THR A 155 -15.12 25.33 -2.97
CA THR A 155 -14.89 25.75 -1.58
C THR A 155 -13.85 24.90 -0.84
N VAL A 156 -13.33 23.82 -1.45
CA VAL A 156 -12.39 22.91 -0.78
C VAL A 156 -10.96 23.38 -1.01
N LYS A 157 -10.22 23.61 0.08
CA LYS A 157 -8.78 23.89 0.00
C LYS A 157 -8.03 22.56 -0.03
N THR A 158 -7.33 22.31 -1.12
CA THR A 158 -6.62 21.04 -1.37
C THR A 158 -5.48 20.83 -0.38
N TRP A 159 -5.08 19.56 -0.20
CA TRP A 159 -4.02 19.22 0.76
C TRP A 159 -2.66 19.81 0.36
N PRO A 160 -2.30 19.97 -0.93
CA PRO A 160 -1.10 20.70 -1.33
C PRO A 160 -1.12 22.15 -0.86
N GLY A 161 -2.22 22.88 -1.07
CA GLY A 161 -2.36 24.27 -0.62
C GLY A 161 -2.40 24.42 0.89
N LEU A 162 -3.02 23.46 1.61
CA LEU A 162 -2.95 23.42 3.07
C LEU A 162 -1.53 23.18 3.59
N LEU A 163 -0.77 22.32 2.92
CA LEU A 163 0.61 22.00 3.29
C LEU A 163 1.52 23.21 3.05
N ALA A 164 1.38 23.89 1.91
CA ALA A 164 2.12 25.11 1.58
C ALA A 164 1.94 26.18 2.68
N ASP A 165 0.69 26.50 3.01
CA ASP A 165 0.37 27.56 3.96
C ASP A 165 0.79 27.24 5.40
N ARG A 166 0.66 25.97 5.82
CA ARG A 166 0.94 25.58 7.21
C ARG A 166 2.41 25.42 7.52
N HIS A 167 3.25 25.22 6.51
CA HIS A 167 4.66 24.96 6.68
C HIS A 167 5.58 25.97 5.99
N ASP A 168 5.02 27.01 5.35
CA ASP A 168 5.77 28.06 4.64
C ASP A 168 6.73 27.45 3.59
N VAL A 169 6.19 26.56 2.75
CA VAL A 169 6.93 25.88 1.68
C VAL A 169 6.30 26.16 0.31
N VAL A 170 7.13 26.17 -0.72
CA VAL A 170 6.68 26.38 -2.09
C VAL A 170 6.20 25.05 -2.68
N VAL A 171 4.94 25.01 -3.10
CA VAL A 171 4.32 23.83 -3.69
C VAL A 171 3.81 24.16 -5.10
N HIS A 172 4.23 23.37 -6.07
CA HIS A 172 3.71 23.39 -7.43
C HIS A 172 2.83 22.15 -7.63
N ASP A 173 1.51 22.38 -7.67
CA ASP A 173 0.53 21.33 -7.84
C ASP A 173 0.21 21.16 -9.34
N HIS A 174 0.66 20.04 -9.92
CA HIS A 174 0.41 19.68 -11.31
C HIS A 174 -0.73 18.66 -11.45
N SER A 175 -1.46 18.37 -10.38
CA SER A 175 -2.47 17.31 -10.35
C SER A 175 -3.67 17.58 -11.26
N GLN A 176 -4.28 16.49 -11.74
CA GLN A 176 -5.47 16.56 -12.60
C GLN A 176 -6.46 15.47 -12.19
N ALA A 177 -7.69 15.86 -11.90
CA ALA A 177 -8.75 14.91 -11.58
C ALA A 177 -8.93 13.86 -12.69
N GLY A 178 -9.04 12.59 -12.30
CA GLY A 178 -9.16 11.46 -13.22
C GLY A 178 -7.85 11.10 -13.95
N ALA A 179 -6.71 11.67 -13.56
CA ALA A 179 -5.44 11.29 -14.16
C ALA A 179 -5.10 9.82 -13.89
N ASN A 180 -4.67 9.13 -14.93
CA ASN A 180 -4.01 7.84 -14.85
C ASN A 180 -2.53 8.04 -15.21
N VAL A 181 -1.72 7.00 -15.10
CA VAL A 181 -0.29 7.12 -15.35
C VAL A 181 0.03 7.60 -16.78
N ALA A 182 -0.78 7.21 -17.76
CA ALA A 182 -0.59 7.65 -19.15
C ALA A 182 -0.87 9.15 -19.33
N SER A 183 -1.94 9.69 -18.73
CA SER A 183 -2.26 11.12 -18.82
C SER A 183 -1.38 11.99 -17.91
N ALA A 184 -0.84 11.42 -16.84
CA ALA A 184 0.11 12.08 -15.94
C ALA A 184 1.43 12.49 -16.62
N LEU A 185 1.75 11.97 -17.82
CA LEU A 185 2.90 12.43 -18.60
C LEU A 185 2.87 13.93 -18.90
N ARG A 186 1.68 14.52 -19.08
CA ARG A 186 1.57 15.98 -19.24
C ARG A 186 1.98 16.72 -17.98
N GLN A 187 1.59 16.21 -16.81
CA GLN A 187 2.00 16.75 -15.52
C GLN A 187 3.52 16.65 -15.35
N ALA A 188 4.09 15.48 -15.66
CA ALA A 188 5.54 15.27 -15.61
C ALA A 188 6.34 16.21 -16.51
N ASN A 189 5.82 16.55 -17.70
CA ASN A 189 6.47 17.52 -18.59
C ASN A 189 6.37 18.97 -18.09
N ALA A 190 5.43 19.27 -17.20
CA ALA A 190 5.29 20.59 -16.56
C ALA A 190 6.19 20.74 -15.32
N VAL A 191 6.73 19.63 -14.79
CA VAL A 191 7.66 19.64 -13.65
C VAL A 191 8.98 20.31 -14.03
N SER A 192 9.25 21.46 -13.43
CA SER A 192 10.42 22.30 -13.75
C SER A 192 11.68 21.85 -13.02
N ALA A 193 12.86 22.20 -13.55
CA ALA A 193 14.14 21.68 -13.05
C ALA A 193 14.49 22.10 -11.59
N ASP A 194 13.88 23.16 -11.09
CA ASP A 194 13.99 23.69 -9.72
C ASP A 194 13.16 22.91 -8.68
N GLU A 195 12.19 22.10 -9.13
CA GLU A 195 11.43 21.17 -8.28
C GLU A 195 12.32 19.99 -7.87
N ARG A 196 13.13 20.20 -6.83
CA ARG A 196 14.09 19.20 -6.33
C ARG A 196 13.46 18.10 -5.49
N LEU A 197 12.20 18.26 -5.09
CA LEU A 197 11.39 17.23 -4.44
C LEU A 197 10.11 17.04 -5.25
N VAL A 198 9.86 15.83 -5.75
CA VAL A 198 8.61 15.53 -6.48
C VAL A 198 7.87 14.37 -5.82
N LEU A 199 6.62 14.60 -5.48
CA LEU A 199 5.71 13.60 -4.92
C LEU A 199 4.73 13.11 -5.99
N LEU A 200 4.59 11.78 -6.11
CA LEU A 200 3.68 11.13 -7.03
C LEU A 200 2.56 10.44 -6.25
N GLU A 201 1.33 10.85 -6.53
CA GLU A 201 0.08 10.24 -6.06
C GLU A 201 -0.74 9.89 -7.31
N ILE A 202 -0.40 8.77 -7.96
CA ILE A 202 -0.98 8.39 -9.24
C ILE A 202 -1.11 6.87 -9.36
N GLY A 203 -2.12 6.42 -10.10
CA GLY A 203 -2.37 5.01 -10.39
C GLY A 203 -3.68 4.48 -9.83
N GLY A 204 -4.42 5.26 -9.03
CA GLY A 204 -5.76 4.88 -8.55
C GLY A 204 -6.71 4.64 -9.73
N ASN A 205 -6.72 5.56 -10.70
CA ASN A 205 -7.53 5.43 -11.91
C ASN A 205 -7.08 4.29 -12.84
N ASP A 206 -5.81 3.86 -12.78
CA ASP A 206 -5.33 2.68 -13.52
C ASP A 206 -5.87 1.38 -12.90
N ILE A 207 -6.00 1.32 -11.58
CA ILE A 207 -6.58 0.18 -10.85
C ILE A 207 -8.10 0.13 -11.02
N LEU A 208 -8.77 1.29 -11.00
CA LEU A 208 -10.23 1.38 -11.09
C LEU A 208 -10.75 1.32 -12.54
N GLY A 209 -9.91 1.68 -13.51
CA GLY A 209 -10.22 1.63 -14.94
C GLY A 209 -9.70 0.37 -15.65
N ASP A 210 -9.65 0.44 -16.98
CA ASP A 210 -9.30 -0.71 -17.84
C ASP A 210 -7.79 -0.85 -18.11
N THR A 211 -6.93 -0.23 -17.30
CA THR A 211 -5.49 -0.21 -17.57
C THR A 211 -4.86 -1.52 -17.12
N THR A 212 -4.35 -2.32 -18.06
CA THR A 212 -3.68 -3.58 -17.73
C THR A 212 -2.37 -3.35 -16.96
N PRO A 213 -1.89 -4.31 -16.15
CA PRO A 213 -0.62 -4.18 -15.44
C PRO A 213 0.57 -3.85 -16.35
N ALA A 214 0.62 -4.41 -17.56
CA ALA A 214 1.69 -4.13 -18.53
C ALA A 214 1.65 -2.67 -19.03
N LYS A 215 0.46 -2.12 -19.29
CA LYS A 215 0.30 -0.71 -19.68
C LYS A 215 0.66 0.22 -18.53
N PHE A 216 0.24 -0.13 -17.31
CA PHE A 216 0.61 0.60 -16.10
C PHE A 216 2.12 0.62 -15.89
N GLU A 217 2.80 -0.53 -16.04
CA GLU A 217 4.26 -0.61 -15.94
C GLU A 217 4.97 0.25 -16.98
N ALA A 218 4.58 0.13 -18.25
CA ALA A 218 5.17 0.94 -19.32
C ALA A 218 4.97 2.44 -19.08
N GLY A 219 3.73 2.84 -18.75
CA GLY A 219 3.42 4.23 -18.45
C GLY A 219 4.21 4.75 -17.25
N LEU A 220 4.29 3.98 -16.16
CA LEU A 220 4.93 4.44 -14.92
C LEU A 220 6.44 4.51 -15.11
N ALA A 221 7.01 3.60 -15.90
CA ALA A 221 8.41 3.65 -16.27
C ALA A 221 8.74 4.90 -17.10
N ILE A 222 7.88 5.29 -18.05
CA ILE A 222 8.05 6.53 -18.83
C ILE A 222 7.90 7.74 -17.91
N LEU A 223 6.86 7.77 -17.07
CA LEU A 223 6.61 8.87 -16.14
C LEU A 223 7.81 9.11 -15.22
N LEU A 224 8.31 8.06 -14.56
CA LEU A 224 9.46 8.16 -13.67
C LEU A 224 10.75 8.52 -14.42
N ALA A 225 10.93 8.05 -15.66
CA ALA A 225 12.07 8.44 -16.48
C ALA A 225 12.03 9.93 -16.86
N THR A 226 10.86 10.46 -17.22
CA THR A 226 10.67 11.89 -17.56
C THR A 226 10.96 12.79 -16.36
N VAL A 227 10.49 12.42 -15.17
CA VAL A 227 10.62 13.24 -13.96
C VAL A 227 11.99 13.05 -13.30
N ARG A 228 12.76 12.01 -13.62
CA ARG A 228 14.07 11.80 -13.01
C ARG A 228 15.10 12.80 -13.56
N GLN A 229 15.78 13.49 -12.64
CA GLN A 229 16.95 14.30 -12.97
C GLN A 229 17.98 14.24 -11.83
N PRO A 230 19.27 14.57 -12.08
CA PRO A 230 20.28 14.67 -11.03
C PRO A 230 19.86 15.64 -9.92
N GLY A 231 20.05 15.25 -8.66
CA GLY A 231 19.75 16.10 -7.49
C GLY A 231 18.27 16.27 -7.15
N ARG A 232 17.35 15.61 -7.88
CA ARG A 232 15.93 15.53 -7.55
C ARG A 232 15.62 14.25 -6.77
N VAL A 233 14.84 14.39 -5.70
CA VAL A 233 14.30 13.28 -4.92
C VAL A 233 12.88 13.01 -5.36
N LEU A 234 12.61 11.76 -5.72
CA LEU A 234 11.27 11.29 -6.07
C LEU A 234 10.67 10.54 -4.89
N VAL A 235 9.44 10.88 -4.54
CA VAL A 235 8.64 10.21 -3.52
C VAL A 235 7.35 9.73 -4.18
N MET A 236 6.92 8.50 -3.93
CA MET A 236 5.69 7.97 -4.52
C MET A 236 4.84 7.30 -3.45
N LEU A 237 3.53 7.55 -3.46
CA LEU A 237 2.59 6.84 -2.61
C LEU A 237 2.33 5.44 -3.18
N GLU A 238 2.58 4.41 -2.39
CA GLU A 238 2.17 3.05 -2.76
C GLU A 238 0.64 2.97 -2.74
N LEU A 239 0.07 2.39 -3.81
CA LEU A 239 -1.37 2.31 -3.97
C LEU A 239 -1.97 1.31 -2.96
N PRO A 240 -3.09 1.63 -2.31
CA PRO A 240 -3.90 0.63 -1.65
C PRO A 240 -4.49 -0.29 -2.71
N LEU A 241 -4.25 -1.60 -2.59
CA LEU A 241 -4.64 -2.57 -3.61
C LEU A 241 -5.89 -3.32 -3.17
N PRO A 242 -6.92 -3.40 -4.02
CA PRO A 242 -7.97 -4.40 -3.83
C PRO A 242 -7.39 -5.82 -3.91
N PRO A 243 -8.09 -6.83 -3.36
CA PRO A 243 -7.71 -8.23 -3.53
C PRO A 243 -7.47 -8.55 -5.01
N THR A 244 -6.44 -9.34 -5.32
CA THR A 244 -5.99 -9.73 -6.68
C THR A 244 -5.23 -8.68 -7.51
N TYR A 245 -5.21 -7.41 -7.11
CA TYR A 245 -4.49 -6.33 -7.83
C TYR A 245 -2.99 -6.21 -7.45
N ASN A 246 -2.42 -7.26 -6.85
CA ASN A 246 -1.04 -7.29 -6.39
C ASN A 246 0.01 -7.03 -7.48
N ALA A 247 -0.35 -7.14 -8.76
CA ALA A 247 0.54 -6.81 -9.88
C ALA A 247 0.95 -5.33 -9.91
N TYR A 248 0.02 -4.41 -9.67
CA TYR A 248 0.28 -2.96 -9.70
C TYR A 248 1.25 -2.55 -8.59
N GLY A 249 1.07 -3.08 -7.37
CA GLY A 249 2.02 -2.85 -6.27
C GLY A 249 3.41 -3.45 -6.54
N ARG A 250 3.49 -4.63 -7.19
CA ARG A 250 4.78 -5.20 -7.60
C ARG A 250 5.51 -4.29 -8.56
N ILE A 251 4.78 -3.74 -9.54
CA ILE A 251 5.30 -2.80 -10.53
C ILE A 251 5.79 -1.53 -9.83
N GLN A 252 5.00 -0.92 -8.94
CA GLN A 252 5.42 0.25 -8.18
C GLN A 252 6.72 -0.01 -7.41
N ARG A 253 6.83 -1.15 -6.70
CA ARG A 253 8.03 -1.51 -5.94
C ARG A 253 9.24 -1.79 -6.85
N LEU A 254 9.03 -2.45 -7.99
CA LEU A 254 10.08 -2.71 -8.97
C LEU A 254 10.64 -1.40 -9.53
N LEU A 255 9.75 -0.52 -10.00
CA LEU A 255 10.14 0.75 -10.60
C LEU A 255 10.68 1.74 -9.56
N ALA A 256 10.19 1.71 -8.33
CA ALA A 256 10.76 2.50 -7.24
C ALA A 256 12.23 2.15 -7.00
N ARG A 257 12.59 0.86 -6.99
CA ARG A 257 14.00 0.44 -6.90
C ARG A 257 14.79 0.87 -8.13
N ARG A 258 14.25 0.67 -9.33
CA ARG A 258 14.92 0.99 -10.60
C ARG A 258 15.24 2.48 -10.74
N TYR A 259 14.31 3.34 -10.34
CA TYR A 259 14.42 4.80 -10.49
C TYR A 259 14.84 5.52 -9.20
N ASN A 260 15.17 4.79 -8.14
CA ASN A 260 15.54 5.32 -6.82
C ASN A 260 14.45 6.25 -6.24
N VAL A 261 13.20 5.81 -6.31
CA VAL A 261 12.03 6.51 -5.76
C VAL A 261 11.80 6.04 -4.33
N LEU A 262 11.64 6.98 -3.42
CA LEU A 262 11.23 6.71 -2.05
C LEU A 262 9.75 6.33 -2.02
N LEU A 263 9.46 5.08 -1.67
CA LEU A 263 8.09 4.57 -1.66
C LEU A 263 7.45 4.79 -0.28
N VAL A 264 6.37 5.54 -0.23
CA VAL A 264 5.58 5.76 0.98
C VAL A 264 4.59 4.60 1.15
N PRO A 265 4.55 3.95 2.32
CA PRO A 265 3.69 2.80 2.55
C PRO A 265 2.21 3.07 2.27
N LYS A 266 1.52 2.13 1.65
CA LYS A 266 0.10 2.25 1.28
C LYS A 266 -0.84 2.60 2.46
N ARG A 267 -0.44 2.24 3.68
CA ARG A 267 -1.16 2.57 4.93
C ARG A 267 -1.30 4.08 5.17
N VAL A 268 -0.40 4.91 4.62
CA VAL A 268 -0.43 6.36 4.80
C VAL A 268 -1.64 6.92 4.06
N LEU A 269 -1.76 6.64 2.76
CA LEU A 269 -2.93 7.01 1.96
C LEU A 269 -4.21 6.33 2.49
N LEU A 270 -4.14 5.02 2.73
CA LEU A 270 -5.31 4.27 3.22
C LEU A 270 -5.80 4.75 4.60
N GLY A 271 -4.90 5.21 5.47
CA GLY A 271 -5.25 5.75 6.79
C GLY A 271 -6.09 7.01 6.70
N VAL A 272 -5.90 7.81 5.64
CA VAL A 272 -6.77 8.96 5.35
C VAL A 272 -8.08 8.48 4.74
N LEU A 273 -8.03 7.63 3.71
CA LEU A 273 -9.23 7.21 2.96
C LEU A 273 -10.24 6.39 3.77
N GLN A 274 -9.78 5.57 4.73
CA GLN A 274 -10.66 4.68 5.50
C GLN A 274 -11.25 5.33 6.77
N GLN A 275 -10.73 6.49 7.19
CA GLN A 275 -11.20 7.16 8.39
C GLN A 275 -12.56 7.84 8.13
N GLN A 276 -13.48 7.70 9.08
CA GLN A 276 -14.83 8.22 8.95
C GLN A 276 -14.83 9.74 8.79
N GLY A 277 -15.60 10.24 7.81
CA GLY A 277 -15.74 11.66 7.52
C GLY A 277 -14.57 12.29 6.75
N LEU A 278 -13.52 11.54 6.44
CA LEU A 278 -12.38 12.06 5.66
C LEU A 278 -12.59 11.96 4.15
N THR A 279 -13.54 11.14 3.70
CA THR A 279 -13.93 11.03 2.29
C THR A 279 -15.42 11.31 2.11
N VAL A 280 -15.81 11.80 0.93
CA VAL A 280 -17.22 12.04 0.57
C VAL A 280 -17.87 10.86 -0.16
N ASP A 281 -17.07 9.99 -0.78
CA ASP A 281 -17.54 8.84 -1.58
C ASP A 281 -16.56 7.65 -1.52
N SER A 282 -15.87 7.49 -0.39
CA SER A 282 -14.79 6.52 -0.12
C SER A 282 -13.42 6.79 -0.77
N ILE A 283 -13.31 7.73 -1.71
CA ILE A 283 -12.03 8.05 -2.39
C ILE A 283 -11.75 9.55 -2.35
N HIS A 284 -12.73 10.39 -2.70
CA HIS A 284 -12.52 11.82 -2.74
C HIS A 284 -12.53 12.42 -1.33
N LEU A 285 -11.53 13.25 -1.04
CA LEU A 285 -11.35 13.83 0.29
C LEU A 285 -12.41 14.90 0.59
N SER A 286 -12.91 14.88 1.83
CA SER A 286 -13.61 16.03 2.41
C SER A 286 -12.59 17.12 2.79
N GLN A 287 -13.05 18.30 3.20
CA GLN A 287 -12.15 19.35 3.72
C GLN A 287 -11.31 18.83 4.92
N VAL A 288 -11.92 18.03 5.80
CA VAL A 288 -11.21 17.39 6.93
C VAL A 288 -10.24 16.34 6.40
N GLY A 289 -10.61 15.60 5.35
CA GLY A 289 -9.71 14.67 4.65
C GLY A 289 -8.45 15.36 4.12
N HIS A 290 -8.59 16.49 3.44
CA HIS A 290 -7.46 17.29 2.96
C HIS A 290 -6.57 17.79 4.12
N GLN A 291 -7.17 18.19 5.25
CA GLN A 291 -6.43 18.58 6.45
C GLN A 291 -5.55 17.43 6.98
N HIS A 292 -6.10 16.23 7.05
CA HIS A 292 -5.39 15.02 7.49
C HIS A 292 -4.32 14.57 6.48
N MET A 293 -4.63 14.62 5.18
CA MET A 293 -3.68 14.27 4.12
C MET A 293 -2.45 15.18 4.16
N ALA A 294 -2.64 16.49 4.31
CA ALA A 294 -1.52 17.44 4.43
C ALA A 294 -0.60 17.09 5.62
N ASN A 295 -1.18 16.73 6.78
CA ASN A 295 -0.39 16.31 7.95
C ASN A 295 0.37 14.99 7.70
N ALA A 296 -0.30 14.01 7.08
CA ALA A 296 0.29 12.70 6.80
C ALA A 296 1.46 12.81 5.80
N ILE A 297 1.30 13.63 4.76
CA ILE A 297 2.36 13.89 3.78
C ILE A 297 3.49 14.71 4.39
N TRP A 298 3.19 15.75 5.17
CA TRP A 298 4.22 16.53 5.86
C TRP A 298 5.09 15.65 6.78
N ALA A 299 4.48 14.73 7.54
CA ALA A 299 5.23 13.82 8.41
C ALA A 299 6.27 12.96 7.64
N VAL A 300 6.03 12.70 6.36
CA VAL A 300 6.98 12.00 5.47
C VAL A 300 8.02 12.97 4.91
N LEU A 301 7.60 14.15 4.44
CA LEU A 301 8.44 15.06 3.67
C LEU A 301 9.27 16.03 4.52
N GLN A 302 8.90 16.28 5.78
CA GLN A 302 9.52 17.33 6.62
C GLN A 302 11.04 17.21 6.75
N GLY A 303 11.59 15.99 6.69
CA GLY A 303 13.05 15.78 6.70
C GLY A 303 13.78 16.45 5.53
N ALA A 304 13.12 16.60 4.38
CA ALA A 304 13.65 17.31 3.23
C ALA A 304 13.86 18.80 3.48
N TYR A 305 13.14 19.38 4.44
CA TYR A 305 13.16 20.80 4.77
C TYR A 305 14.07 21.13 5.96
N SER A 306 14.88 20.16 6.41
CA SER A 306 15.88 20.37 7.44
C SER A 306 17.20 20.89 6.85
N ASN A 307 17.92 21.68 7.66
CA ASN A 307 19.25 22.22 7.34
C ASN A 307 20.36 21.20 7.63
#